data_AF-A0A9P3UIL5-F1
#
_entry.id   AF-A0A9P3UIL5-F1
#
_cell.length_a   1.000
_cell.length_b   1.000
_cell.length_c   1.000
_cell.angle_alpha   90.00
_cell.angle_beta   90.00
_cell.angle_gamma   90.00
#
_symmetry.space_group_name_H-M   'P 1'
#
loop_
_entity.id
_entity.type
_entity.pdbx_description
1 polymer ?
#
loop_
_entity_poly.entity_id
_entity_poly.type
_entity_poly.pdbx_seq_one_letter_code
_entity_poly.pdbx_strand_id
1 'polypeptide(L)'
;MTRTMTLAHRAEVLDDHMNDSNWKKLLDMPGVLCRKFQKAEVMSAKAAAYFASLCSSIKEEHRATWEEEIAYAESRRLVDITAMDIMHARAAEPAPSALAVVEDVHTVQQDEWIQQGLRLEAKQIEIQDKVRRLAKYPREDDQKAIETDRAALRSRLDVFVVLASKLGLAASVTHFVDDETPTNAFDDIDIEGAADPPPPTQATASLSSAEVPAPELIVLGLPSAMHQCSQSSRAAELRLRQSHADALLQNLRELIAEKSFHYSHIMRVARERQSGLGHGLHLAD
;
A
#
# COMPACT_ATOMS: atom_id res chain seq x y z
N MET A 1 -16.15 -14.33 -21.08
CA MET A 1 -17.06 -14.86 -22.12
C MET A 1 -17.75 -13.78 -22.98
N THR A 2 -17.30 -12.52 -22.97
CA THR A 2 -18.01 -11.40 -23.65
C THR A 2 -17.50 -11.09 -25.07
N ARG A 3 -16.51 -11.83 -25.57
CA ARG A 3 -15.78 -11.50 -26.82
C ARG A 3 -16.49 -11.99 -28.10
N THR A 4 -17.45 -12.91 -27.97
CA THR A 4 -18.23 -13.51 -29.08
C THR A 4 -19.69 -13.04 -29.11
N MET A 5 -20.11 -12.20 -28.17
CA MET A 5 -21.49 -11.70 -28.05
C MET A 5 -21.72 -10.50 -28.97
N THR A 6 -22.96 -10.33 -29.45
CA THR A 6 -23.38 -9.11 -30.16
C THR A 6 -23.30 -7.91 -29.23
N LEU A 7 -23.11 -6.70 -29.77
CA LEU A 7 -22.96 -5.47 -28.98
C LEU A 7 -24.15 -5.24 -28.04
N ALA A 8 -25.37 -5.45 -28.53
CA ALA A 8 -26.59 -5.32 -27.74
C ALA A 8 -26.62 -6.30 -26.56
N HIS A 9 -26.30 -7.58 -26.81
CA HIS A 9 -26.29 -8.59 -25.77
C HIS A 9 -25.17 -8.37 -24.74
N ARG A 10 -24.00 -7.88 -25.18
CA ARG A 10 -22.93 -7.49 -24.25
C ARG A 10 -23.34 -6.33 -23.35
N ALA A 11 -24.06 -5.34 -23.88
CA ALA A 11 -24.53 -4.20 -23.11
C ALA A 11 -25.56 -4.62 -22.06
N GLU A 12 -26.52 -5.46 -22.44
CA GLU A 12 -27.53 -6.03 -21.54
C GLU A 12 -26.90 -6.84 -20.41
N VAL A 13 -25.97 -7.76 -20.73
CA VAL A 13 -25.25 -8.54 -19.73
C VAL A 13 -24.43 -7.66 -18.78
N LEU A 14 -23.78 -6.61 -19.28
CA LEU A 14 -23.05 -5.68 -18.41
C LEU A 14 -23.99 -4.90 -17.50
N ASP A 15 -25.14 -4.46 -18.01
CA ASP A 15 -26.13 -3.72 -17.22
C ASP A 15 -26.74 -4.61 -16.14
N ASP A 16 -27.07 -5.86 -16.47
CA ASP A 16 -27.58 -6.86 -15.50
C ASP A 16 -26.56 -7.11 -14.39
N HIS A 17 -25.29 -7.34 -14.73
CA HIS A 17 -24.23 -7.56 -13.74
C HIS A 17 -23.97 -6.30 -12.89
N MET A 18 -23.99 -5.12 -13.50
CA MET A 18 -23.82 -3.86 -12.78
C MET A 18 -25.00 -3.59 -11.84
N ASN A 19 -26.22 -3.88 -12.27
CA ASN A 19 -27.43 -3.70 -11.48
C ASN A 19 -27.47 -4.66 -10.29
N ASP A 20 -27.12 -5.94 -10.51
CA ASP A 20 -26.97 -6.93 -9.43
C ASP A 20 -25.86 -6.54 -8.44
N SER A 21 -24.72 -6.04 -8.92
CA SER A 21 -23.64 -5.53 -8.07
C SER A 21 -24.07 -4.34 -7.23
N ASN A 22 -24.77 -3.38 -7.84
CA ASN A 22 -25.27 -2.20 -7.14
C ASN A 22 -26.32 -2.57 -6.10
N TRP A 23 -27.24 -3.48 -6.43
CA TRP A 23 -28.25 -3.98 -5.51
C TRP A 23 -27.62 -4.64 -4.27
N LYS A 24 -26.62 -5.51 -4.47
CA LYS A 24 -25.92 -6.17 -3.36
C LYS A 24 -25.13 -5.19 -2.50
N LYS A 25 -24.44 -4.23 -3.12
CA LYS A 25 -23.78 -3.13 -2.39
C LYS A 25 -24.77 -2.33 -1.55
N LEU A 26 -25.96 -2.07 -2.06
CA LEU A 26 -27.01 -1.35 -1.32
C LEU A 26 -27.50 -2.16 -0.11
N LEU A 27 -27.65 -3.48 -0.24
CA LEU A 27 -28.03 -4.37 0.87
C LEU A 27 -26.96 -4.45 1.96
N ASP A 28 -25.68 -4.45 1.59
CA ASP A 28 -24.56 -4.56 2.54
C ASP A 28 -24.14 -3.22 3.14
N MET A 29 -24.46 -2.10 2.49
CA MET A 29 -24.10 -0.75 2.94
C MET A 29 -24.55 -0.46 4.39
N PRO A 30 -25.80 -0.75 4.82
CA PRO A 30 -26.23 -0.51 6.19
C PRO A 30 -25.35 -1.21 7.23
N GLY A 31 -24.97 -2.47 6.99
CA GLY A 31 -24.11 -3.23 7.90
C GLY A 31 -22.71 -2.63 8.00
N VAL A 32 -22.15 -2.21 6.88
CA VAL A 32 -20.85 -1.51 6.85
C VAL A 32 -20.92 -0.17 7.57
N LEU A 33 -21.98 0.61 7.36
CA LEU A 33 -22.17 1.90 8.01
C LEU A 33 -22.32 1.76 9.53
N CYS A 34 -23.10 0.79 10.00
CA CYS A 34 -23.25 0.52 11.43
C CYS A 34 -21.91 0.15 12.08
N ARG A 35 -21.11 -0.73 11.47
CA ARG A 35 -19.76 -1.07 11.96
C ARG A 35 -18.82 0.13 11.96
N LYS A 36 -18.83 0.93 10.89
CA LYS A 36 -18.02 2.14 10.80
C LYS A 36 -18.43 3.19 11.84
N PHE A 37 -19.72 3.32 12.12
CA PHE A 37 -20.22 4.21 13.16
C PHE A 37 -19.72 3.80 14.55
N GLN A 38 -19.86 2.52 14.91
CA GLN A 38 -19.34 1.99 16.17
C GLN A 38 -17.82 2.19 16.29
N LYS A 39 -17.08 1.93 15.20
CA LYS A 39 -15.63 2.18 15.17
C LYS A 39 -15.31 3.67 15.33
N ALA A 40 -16.06 4.55 14.67
CA ALA A 40 -15.89 6.00 14.79
C ALA A 40 -16.17 6.50 16.20
N GLU A 41 -17.16 5.95 16.90
CA GLU A 41 -17.46 6.28 18.30
C GLU A 41 -16.27 5.93 19.21
N VAL A 42 -15.72 4.71 19.08
CA VAL A 42 -14.55 4.27 19.85
C VAL A 42 -13.32 5.13 19.51
N MET A 43 -13.08 5.40 18.22
CA MET A 43 -11.96 6.23 17.80
C MET A 43 -12.09 7.68 18.25
N SER A 44 -13.31 8.23 18.27
CA SER A 44 -13.59 9.58 18.79
C SER A 44 -13.23 9.68 20.27
N ALA A 45 -13.65 8.71 21.07
CA ALA A 45 -13.30 8.66 22.50
C ALA A 45 -11.77 8.57 22.72
N LYS A 46 -11.08 7.74 21.94
CA LYS A 46 -9.60 7.63 21.98
C LYS A 46 -8.92 8.94 21.57
N ALA A 47 -9.39 9.56 20.49
CA ALA A 47 -8.85 10.83 20.00
C ALA A 47 -9.05 11.97 21.01
N ALA A 48 -10.22 12.04 21.64
CA ALA A 48 -10.50 13.01 22.70
C ALA A 48 -9.58 12.82 23.92
N ALA A 49 -9.38 11.57 24.36
CA ALA A 49 -8.46 11.26 25.46
C ALA A 49 -7.00 11.61 25.11
N TYR A 50 -6.56 11.29 23.90
CA TYR A 50 -5.22 11.64 23.41
C TYR A 50 -5.04 13.16 23.33
N PHE A 51 -6.02 13.89 22.80
CA PHE A 51 -5.99 15.36 22.73
C PHE A 51 -5.92 15.99 24.12
N ALA A 52 -6.72 15.51 25.08
CA ALA A 52 -6.67 15.99 26.46
C ALA A 52 -5.28 15.74 27.10
N SER A 53 -4.68 14.57 26.85
CA SER A 53 -3.32 14.27 27.29
C SER A 53 -2.26 15.15 26.64
N LEU A 54 -2.46 15.55 25.38
CA LEU A 54 -1.55 16.46 24.69
C LEU A 54 -1.69 17.88 25.26
N CYS A 55 -2.92 18.35 25.46
CA CYS A 55 -3.19 19.67 26.04
C CYS A 55 -2.63 19.81 27.47
N SER A 56 -2.65 18.75 28.28
CA SER A 56 -2.05 18.79 29.63
C SER A 56 -0.52 18.84 29.62
N SER A 57 0.13 18.39 28.54
CA SER A 57 1.60 18.42 28.40
C SER A 57 2.16 19.77 27.92
N ILE A 58 1.30 20.63 27.38
CA ILE A 58 1.67 21.92 26.79
C ILE A 58 1.33 23.04 27.78
N LYS A 59 2.21 24.03 27.91
CA LYS A 59 1.94 25.20 28.77
C LYS A 59 0.76 26.01 28.22
N GLU A 60 -0.09 26.49 29.11
CA GLU A 60 -1.30 27.25 28.74
C GLU A 60 -0.98 28.50 27.91
N GLU A 61 0.16 29.15 28.18
CA GLU A 61 0.63 30.32 27.43
C GLU A 61 0.81 30.02 25.94
N HIS A 62 1.38 28.86 25.59
CA HIS A 62 1.60 28.47 24.19
C HIS A 62 0.29 28.11 23.49
N ARG A 63 -0.66 27.52 24.23
CA ARG A 63 -1.99 27.20 23.70
C ARG A 63 -2.77 28.46 23.35
N ALA A 64 -2.77 29.45 24.25
CA ALA A 64 -3.44 30.73 24.03
C ALA A 64 -2.86 31.46 22.80
N THR A 65 -1.53 31.51 22.66
CA THR A 65 -0.91 32.12 21.47
C THR A 65 -1.29 31.42 20.18
N TRP A 66 -1.33 30.09 20.15
CA TRP A 66 -1.73 29.34 18.96
C TRP A 66 -3.21 29.53 18.62
N GLU A 67 -4.09 29.56 19.61
CA GLU A 67 -5.51 29.83 19.41
C GLU A 67 -5.74 31.24 18.84
N GLU A 68 -5.01 32.26 19.32
CA GLU A 68 -5.04 33.62 18.78
C GLU A 68 -4.49 33.69 17.34
N GLU A 69 -3.36 33.03 17.06
CA GLU A 69 -2.75 32.96 15.73
C GLU A 69 -3.68 32.30 14.71
N ILE A 70 -4.35 31.21 15.09
CA ILE A 70 -5.33 30.52 14.25
C ILE A 70 -6.56 31.42 14.01
N ALA A 71 -7.13 32.02 15.06
CA ALA A 71 -8.29 32.90 14.92
C ALA A 71 -7.97 34.11 14.02
N TYR A 72 -6.77 34.68 14.13
CA TYR A 72 -6.31 35.74 13.26
C TYR A 72 -6.16 35.28 11.81
N ALA A 73 -5.52 34.13 11.57
CA ALA A 73 -5.37 33.54 10.25
C ALA A 73 -6.73 33.27 9.58
N GLU A 74 -7.68 32.68 10.31
CA GLU A 74 -9.03 32.40 9.82
C GLU A 74 -9.78 33.68 9.45
N SER A 75 -9.67 34.74 10.26
CA SER A 75 -10.31 36.04 9.98
C SER A 75 -9.78 36.70 8.69
N ARG A 76 -8.51 36.44 8.34
CA ARG A 76 -7.85 37.01 7.17
C ARG A 76 -7.85 36.10 5.95
N ARG A 77 -8.27 34.85 6.07
CA ARG A 77 -8.23 33.82 5.01
C ARG A 77 -8.77 34.28 3.65
N LEU A 78 -9.81 35.10 3.63
CA LEU A 78 -10.45 35.59 2.39
C LEU A 78 -9.77 36.84 1.80
N VAL A 79 -9.00 37.57 2.60
CA VAL A 79 -8.33 38.83 2.21
C VAL A 79 -6.87 38.58 1.87
N ASP A 80 -6.22 37.71 2.64
CA ASP A 80 -4.82 37.33 2.49
C ASP A 80 -4.69 35.81 2.66
N ILE A 81 -4.54 35.12 1.55
CA ILE A 81 -4.41 33.65 1.51
C ILE A 81 -3.13 33.20 2.24
N THR A 82 -2.09 34.03 2.27
CA THR A 82 -0.81 33.70 2.92
C THR A 82 -0.90 33.71 4.45
N ALA A 83 -1.93 34.36 5.01
CA ALA A 83 -2.18 34.31 6.46
C ALA A 83 -2.49 32.89 6.97
N MET A 84 -2.96 31.99 6.08
CA MET A 84 -3.20 30.58 6.40
C MET A 84 -1.90 29.74 6.45
N ASP A 85 -0.74 30.30 6.09
CA ASP A 85 0.53 29.56 6.10
C ASP A 85 0.96 29.10 7.50
N ILE A 86 0.40 29.70 8.56
CA ILE A 86 0.52 29.23 9.96
C ILE A 86 0.06 27.78 10.14
N MET A 87 -0.91 27.32 9.34
CA MET A 87 -1.42 25.94 9.40
C MET A 87 -0.50 24.93 8.70
N HIS A 88 0.51 25.40 7.96
CA HIS A 88 1.51 24.50 7.40
C HIS A 88 2.47 24.06 8.51
N ALA A 89 2.77 22.76 8.55
CA ALA A 89 3.87 22.26 9.35
C ALA A 89 5.17 22.88 8.82
N ARG A 90 5.70 23.88 9.53
CA ARG A 90 7.03 24.40 9.25
C ARG A 90 7.98 23.23 9.48
N ALA A 91 8.51 22.65 8.41
CA ALA A 91 9.64 21.75 8.52
C ALA A 91 10.68 22.54 9.31
N ALA A 92 11.07 22.03 10.49
CA ALA A 92 12.17 22.62 11.23
C ALA A 92 13.31 22.78 10.23
N GLU A 93 13.71 24.03 9.94
CA GLU A 93 14.79 24.25 9.00
C GLU A 93 15.97 23.40 9.49
N PRO A 94 16.56 22.54 8.65
CA PRO A 94 17.75 21.83 9.04
C PRO A 94 18.77 22.90 9.44
N ALA A 95 19.20 22.86 10.70
CA ALA A 95 20.27 23.71 11.21
C ALA A 95 21.41 23.75 10.17
N PRO A 96 22.04 24.91 9.92
CA PRO A 96 23.03 25.04 8.86
C PRO A 96 24.09 23.96 9.01
N SER A 97 24.05 22.99 8.09
CA SER A 97 24.97 21.86 8.02
C SER A 97 26.31 22.40 7.55
N ALA A 98 27.07 22.91 8.50
CA ALA A 98 28.45 23.28 8.34
C ALA A 98 29.33 22.17 8.92
N LEU A 99 29.21 20.94 8.44
CA LEU A 99 30.20 19.90 8.71
C LEU A 99 30.40 18.99 7.49
N ALA A 100 31.50 19.27 6.81
CA ALA A 100 32.41 18.37 6.11
C ALA A 100 31.86 17.02 5.63
N VAL A 101 31.90 16.87 4.31
CA VAL A 101 31.98 15.60 3.57
C VAL A 101 33.12 14.76 4.13
N VAL A 102 32.79 13.89 5.08
CA VAL A 102 33.39 12.57 5.25
C VAL A 102 32.18 11.68 5.51
N GLU A 103 31.65 11.05 4.46
CA GLU A 103 30.65 9.99 4.63
C GLU A 103 31.32 8.91 5.48
N ASP A 104 30.97 8.87 6.76
CA ASP A 104 31.46 7.88 7.70
C ASP A 104 31.05 6.50 7.17
N VAL A 105 31.95 5.51 7.20
CA VAL A 105 31.69 4.16 6.64
C VAL A 105 30.40 3.58 7.22
N HIS A 106 30.07 3.96 8.45
CA HIS A 106 28.83 3.61 9.14
C HIS A 106 27.57 4.17 8.47
N THR A 107 27.61 5.38 7.89
CA THR A 107 26.47 5.99 7.20
C THR A 107 26.18 5.30 5.87
N VAL A 108 27.23 4.94 5.12
CA VAL A 108 27.09 4.19 3.85
C VAL A 108 26.54 2.79 4.11
N GLN A 109 27.04 2.09 5.13
CA GLN A 109 26.53 0.76 5.50
C GLN A 109 25.09 0.80 6.01
N GLN A 110 24.70 1.87 6.71
CA GLN A 110 23.33 2.07 7.16
C GLN A 110 22.38 2.35 5.99
N ASP A 111 22.79 3.18 5.03
CA ASP A 111 22.00 3.45 3.82
C ASP A 111 21.84 2.18 2.96
N GLU A 112 22.89 1.35 2.84
CA GLU A 112 22.81 0.06 2.16
C GLU A 112 21.84 -0.90 2.86
N TRP A 113 21.91 -0.98 4.19
CA TRP A 113 20.97 -1.77 4.99
C TRP A 113 19.51 -1.32 4.79
N ILE A 114 19.24 0.00 4.82
CA ILE A 114 17.90 0.54 4.56
C ILE A 114 17.44 0.18 3.15
N GLN A 115 18.29 0.33 2.13
CA GLN A 115 17.95 -0.04 0.75
C GLN A 115 17.64 -1.53 0.60
N GLN A 116 18.36 -2.41 1.30
CA GLN A 116 18.04 -3.83 1.32
C GLN A 116 16.69 -4.10 1.97
N GLY A 117 16.36 -3.41 3.07
CA GLY A 117 15.06 -3.50 3.72
C GLY A 117 13.91 -3.07 2.79
N LEU A 118 14.06 -1.95 2.07
CA LEU A 118 13.04 -1.50 1.10
C LEU A 118 12.82 -2.52 -0.04
N ARG A 119 13.88 -3.17 -0.52
CA ARG A 119 13.76 -4.25 -1.52
C ARG A 119 13.04 -5.48 -0.97
N LEU A 120 13.22 -5.79 0.31
CA LEU A 120 12.51 -6.88 0.98
C LEU A 120 11.03 -6.55 1.15
N GLU A 121 10.70 -5.33 1.58
CA GLU A 121 9.32 -4.84 1.69
C GLU A 121 8.59 -4.96 0.34
N ALA A 122 9.23 -4.55 -0.75
CA ALA A 122 8.68 -4.70 -2.10
C ALA A 122 8.43 -6.18 -2.48
N LYS A 123 9.35 -7.09 -2.12
CA LYS A 123 9.18 -8.53 -2.39
C LYS A 123 8.09 -9.16 -1.52
N GLN A 124 7.92 -8.71 -0.28
CA GLN A 124 6.82 -9.11 0.58
C GLN A 124 5.47 -8.72 -0.05
N ILE A 125 5.33 -7.48 -0.54
CA ILE A 125 4.11 -7.00 -1.22
C ILE A 125 3.82 -7.83 -2.49
N GLU A 126 4.85 -8.16 -3.28
CA GLU A 126 4.70 -9.02 -4.48
C GLU A 126 4.15 -10.40 -4.12
N ILE A 127 4.67 -11.04 -3.07
CA ILE A 127 4.21 -12.36 -2.60
C ILE A 127 2.78 -12.24 -2.04
N GLN A 128 2.46 -11.19 -1.28
CA GLN A 128 1.10 -10.96 -0.80
C GLN A 128 0.10 -10.79 -1.95
N ASP A 129 0.46 -10.07 -3.02
CA ASP A 129 -0.37 -9.96 -4.22
C ASP A 129 -0.56 -11.31 -4.92
N LYS A 130 0.50 -12.12 -5.08
CA LYS A 130 0.41 -13.48 -5.65
C LYS A 130 -0.50 -14.38 -4.83
N VAL A 131 -0.31 -14.41 -3.51
CA VAL A 131 -1.13 -15.21 -2.58
C VAL A 131 -2.59 -14.79 -2.66
N ARG A 132 -2.89 -13.48 -2.67
CA ARG A 132 -4.26 -12.98 -2.81
C ARG A 132 -4.91 -13.39 -4.13
N ARG A 133 -4.19 -13.28 -5.25
CA ARG A 133 -4.72 -13.66 -6.58
C ARG A 133 -4.97 -15.16 -6.72
N LEU A 134 -4.15 -15.99 -6.06
CA LEU A 134 -4.19 -17.44 -6.17
C LEU A 134 -5.08 -18.13 -5.12
N ALA A 135 -5.55 -17.39 -4.10
CA ALA A 135 -6.38 -17.93 -3.02
C ALA A 135 -7.68 -18.63 -3.49
N LYS A 136 -8.19 -18.32 -4.69
CA LYS A 136 -9.48 -18.84 -5.19
C LYS A 136 -9.37 -20.22 -5.87
N TYR A 137 -8.28 -20.50 -6.60
CA TYR A 137 -7.98 -21.80 -7.24
C TYR A 137 -6.48 -22.00 -7.46
N PRO A 138 -5.71 -22.32 -6.41
CA PRO A 138 -4.26 -22.44 -6.55
C PRO A 138 -3.91 -23.74 -7.29
N ARG A 139 -3.31 -23.63 -8.48
CA ARG A 139 -2.69 -24.79 -9.15
C ARG A 139 -1.46 -25.22 -8.37
N GLU A 140 -1.14 -26.51 -8.39
CA GLU A 140 0.04 -27.05 -7.68
C GLU A 140 1.35 -26.36 -8.09
N ASP A 141 1.49 -25.98 -9.37
CA ASP A 141 2.66 -25.26 -9.86
C ASP A 141 2.76 -23.83 -9.30
N ASP A 142 1.63 -23.15 -9.12
CA ASP A 142 1.56 -21.81 -8.55
C ASP A 142 1.87 -21.84 -7.03
N GLN A 143 1.43 -22.90 -6.34
CA GLN A 143 1.77 -23.13 -4.93
C GLN A 143 3.28 -23.34 -4.76
N LYS A 144 3.88 -24.19 -5.59
CA LYS A 144 5.34 -24.40 -5.60
C LYS A 144 6.09 -23.10 -5.89
N ALA A 145 5.60 -22.29 -6.84
CA ALA A 145 6.19 -20.99 -7.12
C ALA A 145 6.15 -20.05 -5.90
N ILE A 146 5.01 -19.96 -5.20
CA ILE A 146 4.90 -19.18 -3.96
C ILE A 146 5.86 -19.71 -2.88
N GLU A 147 5.95 -21.03 -2.70
CA GLU A 147 6.85 -21.63 -1.72
C GLU A 147 8.33 -21.36 -2.03
N THR A 148 8.71 -21.40 -3.31
CA THR A 148 10.08 -21.02 -3.74
C THR A 148 10.36 -19.54 -3.47
N ASP A 149 9.40 -18.64 -3.76
CA ASP A 149 9.51 -17.22 -3.46
C ASP A 149 9.59 -16.97 -1.94
N ARG A 150 8.80 -17.68 -1.13
CA ARG A 150 8.85 -17.62 0.34
C ARG A 150 10.18 -18.12 0.90
N ALA A 151 10.74 -19.20 0.35
CA ALA A 151 12.06 -19.72 0.75
C ALA A 151 13.19 -18.73 0.40
N ALA A 152 13.12 -18.11 -0.78
CA ALA A 152 14.05 -17.07 -1.19
C ALA A 152 13.91 -15.81 -0.32
N LEU A 153 12.70 -15.44 0.11
CA LEU A 153 12.48 -14.31 1.01
C LEU A 153 13.05 -14.60 2.40
N ARG A 154 12.82 -15.79 2.96
CA ARG A 154 13.37 -16.20 4.26
C ARG A 154 14.89 -16.08 4.32
N SER A 155 15.59 -16.62 3.32
CA SER A 155 17.05 -16.53 3.28
C SER A 155 17.57 -15.08 3.24
N ARG A 156 16.86 -14.17 2.59
CA ARG A 156 17.22 -12.75 2.57
C ARG A 156 16.86 -12.03 3.87
N LEU A 157 15.78 -12.41 4.54
CA LEU A 157 15.42 -11.90 5.86
C LEU A 157 16.50 -12.29 6.89
N ASP A 158 17.01 -13.53 6.84
CA ASP A 158 18.09 -13.97 7.73
C ASP A 158 19.35 -13.12 7.53
N VAL A 159 19.74 -12.86 6.27
CA VAL A 159 20.87 -11.97 5.94
C VAL A 159 20.62 -10.54 6.45
N PHE A 160 19.41 -10.02 6.29
CA PHE A 160 19.03 -8.68 6.75
C PHE A 160 19.12 -8.54 8.28
N VAL A 161 18.69 -9.54 9.04
CA VAL A 161 18.80 -9.57 10.51
C VAL A 161 20.26 -9.63 10.96
N VAL A 162 21.09 -10.44 10.28
CA VAL A 162 22.54 -10.50 10.55
C VAL A 162 23.22 -9.15 10.28
N LEU A 163 22.83 -8.45 9.21
CA LEU A 163 23.37 -7.13 8.89
C LEU A 163 22.94 -6.07 9.91
N ALA A 164 21.68 -6.08 10.35
CA ALA A 164 21.21 -5.20 11.41
C ALA A 164 22.00 -5.42 12.71
N SER A 165 22.24 -6.69 13.07
CA SER A 165 23.00 -7.05 14.27
C SER A 165 24.45 -6.55 14.21
N LYS A 166 25.10 -6.61 13.04
CA LYS A 166 26.46 -6.10 12.82
C LYS A 166 26.57 -4.57 12.96
N LEU A 167 25.49 -3.86 12.64
CA LEU A 167 25.38 -2.41 12.78
C LEU A 167 25.00 -1.96 14.20
N GLY A 168 24.89 -2.90 15.17
CA GLY A 168 24.47 -2.60 16.53
C GLY A 168 23.00 -2.14 16.64
N LEU A 169 22.24 -2.25 15.55
CA LEU A 169 20.81 -2.01 15.52
C LEU A 169 20.15 -3.29 16.05
N ALA A 170 19.70 -3.26 17.31
CA ALA A 170 18.89 -4.33 17.86
C ALA A 170 17.53 -4.35 17.13
N ALA A 171 17.50 -5.00 15.97
CA ALA A 171 16.29 -5.24 15.21
C ALA A 171 15.43 -6.23 16.00
N SER A 172 14.60 -5.71 16.92
CA SER A 172 13.49 -6.48 17.44
C SER A 172 12.52 -6.67 16.28
N VAL A 173 12.49 -7.88 15.71
CA VAL A 173 11.40 -8.31 14.84
C VAL A 173 10.18 -8.41 15.75
N THR A 174 9.48 -7.30 15.92
CA THR A 174 8.23 -7.30 16.67
C THR A 174 7.14 -7.83 15.77
N HIS A 175 6.55 -8.95 16.17
CA HIS A 175 5.27 -9.41 15.65
C HIS A 175 4.17 -8.43 16.05
N PHE A 176 4.00 -7.38 15.26
CA PHE A 176 2.70 -6.77 15.14
C PHE A 176 1.94 -7.60 14.11
N VAL A 177 1.13 -8.52 14.62
CA VAL A 177 -0.08 -8.91 13.91
C VAL A 177 -0.91 -7.64 13.91
N ASP A 178 -0.76 -6.80 12.88
CA ASP A 178 -1.81 -5.85 12.57
C ASP A 178 -3.03 -6.72 12.22
N ASP A 179 -3.91 -6.87 13.21
CA ASP A 179 -5.26 -7.45 13.08
C ASP A 179 -6.12 -6.67 12.06
N GLU A 180 -5.58 -5.60 11.49
CA GLU A 180 -6.21 -4.82 10.46
C GLU A 180 -5.21 -4.57 9.33
N THR A 181 -5.03 -5.56 8.45
CA THR A 181 -4.97 -5.15 7.04
C THR A 181 -6.22 -4.31 6.81
N PRO A 182 -6.12 -3.06 6.31
CA PRO A 182 -7.30 -2.39 5.81
C PRO A 182 -7.77 -3.24 4.65
N THR A 183 -8.66 -4.19 4.94
CA THR A 183 -9.44 -4.86 3.94
C THR A 183 -10.11 -3.69 3.24
N ASN A 184 -9.71 -3.45 2.00
CA ASN A 184 -10.44 -2.57 1.10
C ASN A 184 -11.81 -3.21 0.97
N ALA A 185 -12.69 -3.00 1.95
CA ALA A 185 -14.00 -3.64 2.06
C ALA A 185 -14.94 -3.21 0.92
N PHE A 186 -14.46 -2.31 0.05
CA PHE A 186 -15.10 -1.93 -1.19
C PHE A 186 -14.61 -2.75 -2.41
N ASP A 187 -13.40 -3.32 -2.38
CA ASP A 187 -12.86 -4.18 -3.44
C ASP A 187 -13.23 -5.66 -3.25
N ASP A 188 -13.69 -6.05 -2.06
CA ASP A 188 -13.99 -7.46 -1.70
C ASP A 188 -15.46 -7.88 -1.96
N ILE A 189 -16.21 -7.09 -2.72
CA ILE A 189 -17.56 -7.48 -3.18
C ILE A 189 -17.44 -8.02 -4.61
N ASP A 190 -16.87 -9.21 -4.74
CA ASP A 190 -17.00 -10.01 -5.95
C ASP A 190 -17.98 -11.17 -5.71
N ILE A 191 -19.06 -11.08 -6.46
CA ILE A 191 -20.25 -11.93 -6.48
C ILE A 191 -19.91 -13.26 -7.15
N GLU A 192 -20.12 -14.38 -6.44
CA GLU A 192 -20.92 -15.53 -6.91
C GLU A 192 -20.86 -16.70 -5.91
N GLY A 193 -22.04 -17.26 -5.64
CA GLY A 193 -22.21 -18.56 -4.98
C GLY A 193 -22.79 -18.46 -3.57
N ALA A 194 -24.10 -18.65 -3.45
CA ALA A 194 -24.69 -19.14 -2.22
C ALA A 194 -23.99 -20.45 -1.82
N ALA A 195 -23.06 -20.38 -0.88
CA ALA A 195 -22.55 -21.56 -0.20
C ALA A 195 -23.39 -21.74 1.06
N ASP A 196 -24.02 -22.91 1.16
CA ASP A 196 -24.72 -23.36 2.36
C ASP A 196 -23.89 -23.11 3.63
N PRO A 197 -24.52 -22.84 4.78
CA PRO A 197 -23.81 -22.75 6.04
C PRO A 197 -23.01 -24.04 6.26
N PRO A 198 -21.69 -23.98 6.48
CA PRO A 198 -20.91 -25.18 6.72
C PRO A 198 -21.47 -25.88 7.97
N PRO A 199 -21.65 -27.22 7.95
CA PRO A 199 -22.06 -27.94 9.15
C PRO A 199 -21.02 -27.70 10.26
N PRO A 200 -21.44 -27.73 11.55
CA PRO A 200 -20.56 -27.43 12.67
C PRO A 200 -19.45 -28.48 12.71
N THR A 201 -18.32 -28.15 12.10
CA THR A 201 -17.13 -28.99 12.14
C THR A 201 -16.50 -28.72 13.49
N GLN A 202 -16.65 -29.70 14.38
CA GLN A 202 -16.07 -29.72 15.69
C GLN A 202 -14.59 -29.34 15.59
N ALA A 203 -14.21 -28.38 16.42
CA ALA A 203 -12.83 -28.00 16.65
C ALA A 203 -12.04 -29.24 17.06
N THR A 204 -11.36 -29.87 16.11
CA THR A 204 -10.19 -30.67 16.44
C THR A 204 -9.08 -29.68 16.71
N ALA A 205 -8.98 -29.30 17.98
CA ALA A 205 -7.81 -28.65 18.54
C ALA A 205 -6.60 -29.56 18.33
N SER A 206 -5.87 -29.36 17.24
CA SER A 206 -4.51 -29.82 17.09
C SER A 206 -3.60 -28.74 17.68
N LEU A 207 -3.29 -28.90 18.96
CA LEU A 207 -2.28 -28.12 19.67
C LEU A 207 -0.87 -28.45 19.15
N SER A 208 -0.03 -27.42 19.07
CA SER A 208 1.45 -27.41 19.01
C SER A 208 2.13 -27.61 17.64
N SER A 209 2.24 -26.51 16.91
CA SER A 209 3.55 -26.04 16.44
C SER A 209 3.54 -24.52 16.61
N ALA A 210 4.62 -23.91 17.10
CA ALA A 210 4.77 -22.46 17.05
C ALA A 210 4.73 -22.08 15.57
N GLU A 211 3.58 -21.61 15.10
CA GLU A 211 3.32 -21.40 13.68
C GLU A 211 4.23 -20.26 13.21
N VAL A 212 5.34 -20.61 12.55
CA VAL A 212 6.28 -19.63 12.02
C VAL A 212 5.49 -18.77 11.03
N PRO A 213 5.30 -17.48 11.32
CA PRO A 213 4.47 -16.63 10.49
C PRO A 213 5.01 -16.61 9.05
N ALA A 214 4.09 -16.46 8.11
CA ALA A 214 4.43 -16.37 6.70
C ALA A 214 5.42 -15.21 6.49
N PRO A 215 6.52 -15.41 5.73
CA PRO A 215 7.60 -14.42 5.65
C PRO A 215 7.16 -13.08 5.04
N GLU A 216 6.09 -13.09 4.25
CA GLU A 216 5.45 -11.90 3.71
C GLU A 216 4.66 -11.07 4.72
N LEU A 217 4.41 -11.59 5.93
CA LEU A 217 3.71 -10.88 7.02
C LEU A 217 4.67 -10.41 8.13
N ILE A 218 5.98 -10.63 7.96
CA ILE A 218 6.98 -10.23 8.95
C ILE A 218 7.24 -8.72 8.82
N VAL A 219 7.00 -7.96 9.88
CA VAL A 219 7.34 -6.53 9.94
C VAL A 219 8.87 -6.38 9.96
N LEU A 220 9.40 -5.64 8.99
CA LEU A 220 10.83 -5.34 8.92
C LEU A 220 11.20 -4.26 9.95
N GLY A 221 12.28 -4.48 10.69
CA GLY A 221 12.84 -3.50 11.64
C GLY A 221 13.54 -2.33 10.94
N LEU A 222 12.86 -1.60 10.07
CA LEU A 222 13.36 -0.37 9.43
C LEU A 222 13.32 0.82 10.42
N PRO A 223 14.09 1.90 10.19
CA PRO A 223 14.15 3.07 11.08
C PRO A 223 12.78 3.68 11.46
N SER A 224 11.81 3.60 10.55
CA SER A 224 10.42 4.02 10.71
C SER A 224 9.60 3.14 11.65
N ALA A 225 9.86 1.83 11.67
CA ALA A 225 9.20 0.85 12.54
C ALA A 225 9.88 0.72 13.92
N MET A 226 11.13 1.18 14.06
CA MET A 226 11.89 1.10 15.30
C MET A 226 11.52 2.24 16.27
N HIS A 227 11.09 1.88 17.48
CA HIS A 227 10.79 2.85 18.56
C HIS A 227 12.03 3.68 18.97
N GLN A 228 13.20 3.05 18.98
CA GLN A 228 14.48 3.69 19.30
C GLN A 228 15.34 3.77 18.04
N CYS A 229 15.10 4.79 17.22
CA CYS A 229 15.93 5.08 16.05
C CYS A 229 16.29 6.56 15.99
N SER A 230 17.50 6.88 15.53
CA SER A 230 17.96 8.26 15.41
C SER A 230 17.14 9.03 14.37
N GLN A 231 16.94 10.33 14.58
CA GLN A 231 16.20 11.17 13.63
C GLN A 231 16.91 11.24 12.27
N SER A 232 18.25 11.18 12.24
CA SER A 232 19.04 11.12 11.01
C SER A 232 18.79 9.84 10.23
N SER A 233 18.68 8.68 10.88
CA SER A 233 18.35 7.41 10.23
C SER A 233 16.95 7.41 9.63
N ARG A 234 15.96 8.01 10.32
CA ARG A 234 14.60 8.18 9.78
C ARG A 234 14.56 9.14 8.59
N ALA A 235 15.31 10.24 8.65
CA ALA A 235 15.42 11.17 7.53
C ALA A 235 16.10 10.52 6.31
N ALA A 236 17.13 9.71 6.54
CA ALA A 236 17.81 8.94 5.50
C ALA A 236 16.87 7.92 4.84
N GLU A 237 16.09 7.17 5.64
CA GLU A 237 15.06 6.27 5.11
C GLU A 237 14.01 7.03 4.29
N LEU A 238 13.51 8.16 4.79
CA LEU A 238 12.50 8.95 4.07
C LEU A 238 13.03 9.43 2.71
N ARG A 239 14.27 9.90 2.66
CA ARG A 239 14.94 10.30 1.41
C ARG A 239 15.05 9.12 0.44
N LEU A 240 15.44 7.94 0.94
CA LEU A 240 15.54 6.72 0.12
C LEU A 240 14.17 6.21 -0.36
N ARG A 241 13.12 6.34 0.47
CA ARG A 241 11.75 6.01 0.06
C ARG A 241 11.25 6.95 -1.03
N GLN A 242 11.52 8.25 -0.92
CA GLN A 242 11.18 9.22 -1.97
C GLN A 242 11.90 8.91 -3.28
N SER A 243 13.22 8.70 -3.25
CA SER A 243 13.98 8.38 -4.46
C SER A 243 13.53 7.05 -5.09
N HIS A 244 13.17 6.06 -4.27
CA HIS A 244 12.62 4.80 -4.75
C HIS A 244 11.24 4.99 -5.41
N ALA A 245 10.36 5.79 -4.82
CA ALA A 245 9.05 6.10 -5.38
C ALA A 245 9.18 6.84 -6.72
N ASP A 246 10.09 7.81 -6.81
CA ASP A 246 10.36 8.55 -8.06
C ASP A 246 10.87 7.61 -9.16
N ALA A 247 11.76 6.67 -8.83
CA ALA A 247 12.25 5.67 -9.77
C ALA A 247 11.13 4.73 -10.27
N LEU A 248 10.22 4.33 -9.37
CA LEU A 248 9.06 3.51 -9.75
C LEU A 248 8.09 4.28 -10.66
N LEU A 249 7.83 5.56 -10.36
CA LEU A 249 7.00 6.42 -11.22
C LEU A 249 7.63 6.60 -12.60
N GLN A 250 8.94 6.76 -12.67
CA GLN A 250 9.66 6.84 -13.94
C GLN A 250 9.56 5.54 -14.74
N ASN A 251 9.74 4.39 -14.10
CA ASN A 251 9.57 3.08 -14.73
C ASN A 251 8.12 2.89 -15.26
N LEU A 252 7.11 3.27 -14.47
CA LEU A 252 5.72 3.23 -14.93
C LEU A 252 5.49 4.10 -16.17
N ARG A 253 6.09 5.30 -16.23
CA ARG A 253 6.01 6.17 -17.42
C ARG A 253 6.65 5.51 -18.64
N GLU A 254 7.80 4.86 -18.47
CA GLU A 254 8.51 4.15 -19.53
C GLU A 254 7.70 2.94 -20.04
N LEU A 255 7.14 2.14 -19.13
CA LEU A 255 6.26 1.02 -19.49
C LEU A 255 5.00 1.48 -20.23
N ILE A 256 4.39 2.59 -19.81
CA ILE A 256 3.24 3.18 -20.51
C ILE A 256 3.66 3.68 -21.90
N ALA A 257 4.82 4.32 -22.01
CA ALA A 257 5.36 4.77 -23.29
C ALA A 257 5.62 3.58 -24.24
N GLU A 258 6.22 2.49 -23.73
CA GLU A 258 6.46 1.26 -24.50
C GLU A 258 5.14 0.61 -24.96
N LYS A 259 4.18 0.44 -24.04
CA LYS A 259 2.87 -0.16 -24.38
C LYS A 259 2.07 0.70 -25.35
N SER A 260 2.09 2.02 -25.19
CA SER A 260 1.41 2.94 -26.10
C SER A 260 2.07 2.97 -27.49
N PHE A 261 3.40 2.92 -27.55
CA PHE A 261 4.12 2.74 -28.81
C PHE A 261 3.74 1.42 -29.49
N HIS A 262 3.82 0.29 -28.76
CA HIS A 262 3.45 -1.02 -29.30
C HIS A 262 2.01 -1.04 -29.83
N TYR A 263 1.07 -0.43 -29.10
CA TYR A 263 -0.31 -0.33 -29.54
C TYR A 263 -0.47 0.52 -30.81
N SER A 264 0.10 1.72 -30.83
CA SER A 264 -0.06 2.68 -31.93
C SER A 264 0.68 2.28 -33.21
N HIS A 265 1.90 1.75 -33.08
CA HIS A 265 2.79 1.49 -34.22
C HIS A 265 2.75 0.04 -34.70
N ILE A 266 2.56 -0.93 -33.80
CA ILE A 266 2.59 -2.35 -34.17
C ILE A 266 1.16 -2.85 -34.33
N MET A 267 0.33 -2.73 -33.30
CA MET A 267 -1.02 -3.33 -33.32
C MET A 267 -2.00 -2.57 -34.23
N ARG A 268 -2.03 -1.23 -34.17
CA ARG A 268 -2.94 -0.43 -35.00
C ARG A 268 -2.59 -0.50 -36.48
N VAL A 269 -1.31 -0.35 -36.83
CA VAL A 269 -0.84 -0.43 -38.23
C VAL A 269 -1.00 -1.85 -38.79
N ALA A 270 -0.75 -2.90 -38.00
CA ALA A 270 -1.00 -4.27 -38.44
C ALA A 270 -2.49 -4.52 -38.71
N ARG A 271 -3.38 -3.98 -37.87
CA ARG A 271 -4.83 -4.07 -38.05
C ARG A 271 -5.30 -3.31 -39.28
N GLU A 272 -4.77 -2.12 -39.55
CA GLU A 272 -5.05 -1.35 -40.77
C GLU A 272 -4.57 -2.08 -42.03
N ARG A 273 -3.38 -2.70 -42.02
CA ARG A 273 -2.88 -3.51 -43.14
C ARG A 273 -3.70 -4.77 -43.40
N GLN A 274 -4.13 -5.48 -42.35
CA GLN A 274 -5.04 -6.63 -42.50
C GLN A 274 -6.42 -6.21 -43.04
N SER A 275 -6.91 -5.03 -42.66
CA SER A 275 -8.18 -4.49 -43.17
C SER A 275 -8.06 -4.03 -44.63
N GLY A 276 -6.91 -3.47 -45.03
CA GLY A 276 -6.63 -3.07 -46.42
C GLY A 276 -6.43 -4.25 -47.38
N LEU A 277 -5.81 -5.34 -46.92
CA LEU A 277 -5.67 -6.58 -47.70
C LEU A 277 -7.01 -7.31 -47.90
N GLY A 278 -7.98 -7.13 -47.00
CA GLY A 278 -9.33 -7.67 -47.13
C GLY A 278 -10.24 -6.92 -48.10
N HIS A 279 -9.87 -5.70 -48.54
CA HIS A 279 -10.62 -4.92 -49.53
C HIS A 279 -10.00 -4.95 -50.94
N GLY A 280 -8.82 -5.54 -51.11
CA GLY A 280 -8.13 -5.63 -52.41
C GLY A 280 -8.42 -6.88 -53.24
N LEU A 281 -9.23 -7.83 -52.77
CA LEU A 281 -9.49 -9.12 -53.44
C LEU A 281 -10.88 -9.24 -54.10
N HIS A 282 -11.60 -8.12 -54.31
CA HIS A 282 -12.90 -8.14 -54.97
C HIS A 282 -13.00 -7.28 -56.25
N LEU A 283 -11.85 -6.90 -56.84
CA LEU A 283 -11.78 -6.15 -58.10
C LEU A 283 -10.59 -6.63 -58.94
N ALA A 284 -10.72 -7.81 -59.54
CA ALA A 284 -10.05 -8.20 -60.76
C ALA A 284 -10.86 -9.32 -61.41
N ASP A 285 -11.34 -9.04 -62.62
CA ASP A 285 -11.98 -9.98 -63.56
C ASP A 285 -11.13 -11.23 -63.86
#